data_AF-A0A502EM60-F1
#
_entry.id   AF-A0A502EM60-F1
#
_cell.length_a   1.000
_cell.length_b   1.000
_cell.length_c   1.000
_cell.angle_alpha   90.00
_cell.angle_beta   90.00
_cell.angle_gamma   90.00
#
_symmetry.space_group_name_H-M   'P 1'
#
loop_
_entity.id
_entity.type
_entity.pdbx_description
1 polymer ?
#
loop_
_entity_poly.entity_id
_entity_poly.type
_entity_poly.pdbx_seq_one_letter_code
_entity_poly.pdbx_strand_id
1 'polypeptide(L)' 'MKNLIIYYFQILLPLPLLYFAAKQDPILFVVLLIFYYIYRIFTDYYRLKSKNVLKKNDFLLFIIPLWTIKYFKELYFEN' A
#
# COMPACT_ATOMS: atom_id res chain seq x y z
N MET A 1 7.15 -7.20 6.57
CA MET A 1 6.56 -8.50 6.18
C MET A 1 7.40 -9.11 5.07
N LYS A 2 8.01 -10.27 5.34
CA LYS A 2 8.71 -11.05 4.30
C LYS A 2 7.75 -11.91 3.48
N ASN A 3 6.67 -12.38 4.12
CA ASN A 3 5.68 -13.20 3.42
C ASN A 3 4.84 -12.38 2.43
N LEU A 4 4.95 -12.74 1.15
CA LEU A 4 4.24 -12.13 0.04
C LEU A 4 2.72 -12.31 0.11
N ILE A 5 2.24 -13.44 0.65
CA ILE A 5 0.80 -13.73 0.80
C ILE A 5 0.16 -12.73 1.76
N ILE A 6 0.81 -12.49 2.91
CA ILE A 6 0.30 -11.54 3.93
C ILE A 6 0.22 -10.14 3.34
N TYR A 7 1.23 -9.75 2.57
CA TYR A 7 1.21 -8.46 1.89
C TYR A 7 0.06 -8.36 0.89
N TYR A 8 -0.13 -9.34 -0.01
CA TYR A 8 -1.25 -9.32 -0.95
C TYR A 8 -2.60 -9.27 -0.25
N PHE A 9 -2.76 -10.03 0.84
CA PHE A 9 -3.98 -9.99 1.64
C PHE A 9 -4.27 -8.58 2.17
N GLN A 10 -3.25 -7.87 2.65
CA GLN A 10 -3.39 -6.48 3.09
C GLN A 10 -3.78 -5.52 1.97
N ILE A 11 -3.29 -5.70 0.73
CA ILE A 11 -3.71 -4.88 -0.42
C ILE A 11 -5.19 -5.12 -0.74
N LEU A 12 -5.60 -6.38 -0.70
CA LEU A 12 -6.92 -6.79 -1.18
C LEU A 12 -8.02 -6.54 -0.13
N LEU A 13 -7.68 -6.56 1.16
CA LEU A 13 -8.63 -6.44 2.26
C LEU A 13 -9.48 -5.15 2.22
N PRO A 14 -8.96 -3.96 1.84
CA PRO A 14 -9.77 -2.75 1.68
C PRO A 14 -10.66 -2.73 0.43
N LEU A 15 -10.41 -3.57 -0.58
CA LEU A 15 -11.11 -3.49 -1.87
C LEU A 15 -12.62 -3.79 -1.79
N PRO A 16 -13.10 -4.81 -1.03
CA PRO A 16 -14.53 -5.02 -0.83
C PRO A 16 -15.23 -3.79 -0.24
N LEU A 17 -14.58 -3.11 0.73
CA LEU A 17 -15.14 -1.91 1.36
C LEU A 17 -15.29 -0.77 0.34
N LEU A 18 -14.27 -0.55 -0.50
CA LEU A 18 -14.33 0.42 -1.60
C LEU A 18 -15.43 0.09 -2.61
N TYR A 19 -15.59 -1.19 -2.96
CA TYR A 19 -16.63 -1.63 -3.89
C TYR A 19 -18.04 -1.35 -3.36
N PHE A 20 -18.30 -1.61 -2.08
CA PHE A 20 -19.60 -1.30 -1.47
C PHE A 20 -19.83 0.20 -1.38
N ALA A 21 -18.81 0.98 -0.99
CA ALA A 21 -18.91 2.44 -0.93
C ALA A 21 -19.23 3.06 -2.29
N ALA A 22 -18.59 2.57 -3.36
CA ALA A 22 -18.83 3.04 -4.73
C ALA A 22 -20.29 2.88 -5.19
N LYS A 23 -21.05 1.95 -4.60
CA LYS A 23 -22.47 1.73 -4.93
C LYS A 23 -23.43 2.59 -4.10
N GLN A 24 -23.01 3.06 -2.92
CA GLN A 24 -23.89 3.76 -1.99
C GLN A 24 -23.70 5.28 -2.03
N ASP A 25 -22.46 5.75 -1.93
CA ASP A 25 -22.17 7.17 -1.75
C ASP A 25 -20.80 7.53 -2.38
N PRO A 26 -20.79 8.40 -3.41
CA PRO A 26 -19.55 8.87 -4.03
C PRO A 26 -18.59 9.57 -3.07
N ILE A 27 -19.08 10.32 -2.09
CA ILE A 27 -18.25 11.02 -1.10
C ILE A 27 -17.57 10.00 -0.19
N LEU A 28 -18.33 9.03 0.33
CA LEU A 28 -17.77 7.93 1.12
C LEU A 28 -16.72 7.14 0.35
N PHE A 29 -16.97 6.85 -0.93
CA PHE A 29 -16.00 6.19 -1.80
C PHE A 29 -14.69 6.99 -1.92
N VAL A 30 -14.76 8.30 -2.21
CA VAL A 30 -13.58 9.16 -2.33
C VAL A 30 -12.81 9.22 -1.01
N VAL A 31 -13.50 9.36 0.12
CA VAL A 31 -12.88 9.37 1.44
C VAL A 31 -12.14 8.05 1.71
N LEU A 32 -12.79 6.92 1.49
CA LEU A 32 -12.17 5.61 1.66
C LEU A 32 -11.03 5.36 0.68
N LEU A 33 -11.11 5.90 -0.53
CA LEU A 33 -10.06 5.79 -1.54
C LEU A 33 -8.79 6.54 -1.09
N ILE A 34 -8.94 7.74 -0.51
CA ILE A 34 -7.83 8.50 0.07
C ILE A 34 -7.22 7.73 1.26
N PHE A 35 -8.05 7.19 2.16
CA PHE A 35 -7.56 6.35 3.26
C PHE A 35 -6.84 5.10 2.78
N TYR A 36 -7.36 4.43 1.74
CA TYR A 36 -6.72 3.28 1.13
C TYR A 36 -5.35 3.66 0.54
N TYR A 37 -5.25 4.81 -0.10
CA TYR A 37 -3.99 5.31 -0.64
C TYR A 37 -2.94 5.55 0.47
N ILE A 38 -3.33 6.19 1.57
CA ILE A 38 -2.46 6.40 2.74
C ILE A 38 -2.06 5.06 3.36
N TYR A 39 -3.02 4.14 3.52
CA TYR A 39 -2.76 2.79 4.01
C TYR A 39 -1.76 2.02 3.12
N ARG A 40 -1.84 2.20 1.80
CA ARG A 40 -0.92 1.59 0.82
C ARG A 40 0.51 2.06 1.05
N ILE A 41 0.70 3.36 1.27
CA ILE A 41 2.01 3.96 1.56
C ILE A 41 2.67 3.28 2.77
N PHE A 42 1.93 3.16 3.87
CA PHE A 42 2.46 2.50 5.08
C PHE A 42 2.74 1.02 4.84
N THR A 43 1.81 0.31 4.22
CA THR A 43 1.94 -1.13 3.90
C THR A 43 3.20 -1.42 3.07
N ASP A 44 3.45 -0.62 2.04
CA ASP A 44 4.63 -0.74 1.17
C ASP A 44 5.92 -0.40 1.91
N TYR A 45 5.92 0.69 2.68
CA TYR A 45 7.06 1.08 3.51
C TYR A 45 7.44 -0.04 4.50
N TYR A 46 6.48 -0.59 5.24
CA TYR A 46 6.73 -1.66 6.21
C TYR A 46 7.22 -2.95 5.55
N ARG A 47 6.76 -3.27 4.33
CA ARG A 47 7.30 -4.38 3.55
C ARG A 47 8.78 -4.15 3.22
N LEU A 48 9.11 -3.04 2.57
CA LEU A 48 10.48 -2.76 2.13
C LEU A 48 11.45 -2.56 3.29
N LYS A 49 11.01 -1.93 4.38
CA LYS A 49 11.77 -1.83 5.62
C LYS A 49 12.12 -3.21 6.18
N SER A 50 11.16 -4.14 6.19
CA SER A 50 11.41 -5.49 6.71
C SER A 50 12.35 -6.33 5.84
N LYS A 51 12.55 -5.91 4.59
CA LYS A 51 13.49 -6.51 3.65
C LYS A 51 14.87 -5.84 3.68
N ASN A 52 15.08 -4.85 4.55
CA ASN A 52 16.30 -4.03 4.61
C ASN A 52 16.66 -3.34 3.28
N VAL A 53 15.67 -3.11 2.41
CA VAL A 53 15.86 -2.43 1.11
C VAL A 53 15.96 -0.91 1.29
N LEU A 54 15.37 -0.36 2.36
CA LEU A 54 15.32 1.07 2.63
C LEU A 54 16.42 1.53 3.60
N LYS A 55 16.99 2.70 3.35
CA LYS A 55 17.80 3.42 4.35
C LYS A 55 16.89 4.21 5.29
N LYS A 56 17.34 4.46 6.53
CA LYS A 56 16.52 5.06 7.61
C LYS A 56 15.84 6.40 7.24
N ASN A 57 16.39 7.16 6.28
CA ASN A 57 15.89 8.47 5.89
C ASN A 57 14.94 8.45 4.66
N ASP A 58 14.65 7.29 4.08
CA ASP A 58 13.87 7.21 2.84
C ASP A 58 12.35 7.33 3.06
N PHE A 59 11.85 7.43 4.30
CA PHE A 59 10.42 7.46 4.60
C PHE A 59 9.69 8.64 3.95
N LEU A 60 10.33 9.81 3.87
CA LEU A 60 9.73 11.00 3.25
C LEU A 60 9.48 10.81 1.75
N LEU A 61 10.23 9.91 1.09
CA LEU A 61 10.07 9.61 -0.33
C LEU A 61 8.81 8.78 -0.60
N PHE A 62 8.28 8.08 0.41
CA PHE A 62 7.03 7.30 0.30
C PHE A 62 5.77 8.17 0.32
N ILE A 63 5.88 9.43 0.70
CA ILE A 63 4.78 10.40 0.59
C ILE A 63 4.55 10.78 -0.89
N ILE A 64 5.59 10.65 -1.73
CA ILE A 64 5.50 10.97 -3.16
C ILE A 64 4.75 9.86 -3.88
N PRO A 65 3.64 10.19 -4.57
CA PRO A 65 2.93 9.22 -5.38
C PRO A 65 3.82 8.53 -6.40
N LEU A 66 3.61 7.23 -6.60
CA LEU A 66 4.29 6.41 -7.60
C LEU A 66 5.79 6.15 -7.33
N TRP A 67 6.38 6.69 -6.27
CA TRP A 67 7.79 6.43 -5.94
C TRP A 67 8.07 4.95 -5.62
N THR A 68 7.05 4.25 -5.10
CA THR A 68 7.10 2.81 -4.81
C THR A 68 7.29 1.95 -6.06
N ILE A 69 7.06 2.47 -7.28
CA ILE A 69 7.32 1.76 -8.54
C ILE A 69 8.80 1.36 -8.67
N LYS A 70 9.72 2.17 -8.13
CA LYS A 70 11.16 1.84 -8.11
C LYS A 70 11.42 0.48 -7.44
N TYR A 71 10.57 0.09 -6.50
CA TYR A 71 10.68 -1.15 -5.72
C TYR A 71 9.65 -2.20 -6.13
N PHE A 72 9.11 -2.12 -7.36
CA PHE A 72 8.06 -3.02 -7.83
C PHE A 72 8.48 -4.50 -7.70
N LYS A 73 9.72 -4.84 -8.06
CA LYS A 73 10.22 -6.21 -7.96
C LYS A 73 10.25 -6.70 -6.51
N GLU A 74 10.77 -5.87 -5.61
CA GLU A 74 10.94 -6.15 -4.18
C GLU A 74 9.59 -6.22 -3.46
N LEU A 75 8.60 -5.45 -3.90
CA LEU A 75 7.24 -5.43 -3.36
C LEU A 75 6.40 -6.61 -3.84
N TYR A 76 6.52 -7.04 -5.11
CA TYR A 76 5.57 -7.97 -5.71
C TYR A 76 6.14 -9.33 -6.13
N PHE A 77 7.47 -9.52 -6.16
CA PHE A 77 8.07 -10.76 -6.69
C PHE A 77 9.08 -11.43 -5.76
N GLU A 78 9.66 -10.70 -4.80
CA GLU A 78 10.59 -11.28 -3.84
C GLU A 78 9.88 -11.66 -2.54
N ASN A 79 10.28 -12.77 -1.92
CA ASN A 79 9.88 -13.16 -0.57
C ASN A 79 10.91 -12.67 0.45
#